data_AF-A0A6G1RTF1-F1
#
_entry.id   AF-A0A6G1RTF1-F1
#
_cell.length_a   1.000
_cell.length_b   1.000
_cell.length_c   1.000
_cell.angle_alpha   90.00
_cell.angle_beta   90.00
_cell.angle_gamma   90.00
#
_symmetry.space_group_name_H-M   'P 1'
#
loop_
_entity.id
_entity.type
_entity.pdbx_description
1 polymer ?
#
loop_
_entity_poly.entity_id
_entity_poly.type
_entity_poly.pdbx_seq_one_letter_code
_entity_poly.pdbx_strand_id
1 'polypeptide(L)'
;MCLGPVSPFSPFQPRAAGQAPSRVLIENLCMKAVNQSIGRAIRHQKDFASILLLDHRYACPAIFNKLPQWIRERTQVKPAFGPAFAELRKFHRGKSDTL
;
A
#
# COMPACT_ATOMS: atom_id res chain seq x y z
N MET A 1 25.39 13.33 -0.48
CA MET A 1 24.26 13.31 -1.42
C MET A 1 24.44 12.13 -2.37
N CYS A 2 23.95 10.95 -1.99
CA CYS A 2 23.96 9.80 -2.88
C CYS A 2 22.58 9.72 -3.51
N LEU A 3 22.49 10.07 -4.79
CA LEU A 3 21.35 9.77 -5.63
C LEU A 3 21.23 8.24 -5.68
N GLY A 4 20.32 7.68 -4.90
CA GLY A 4 19.96 6.27 -5.00
C GLY A 4 19.34 5.99 -6.37
N PRO A 5 19.47 4.77 -6.91
CA PRO A 5 18.89 4.42 -8.19
C PRO A 5 17.38 4.61 -8.10
N VAL A 6 16.83 5.39 -9.03
CA VAL A 6 15.38 5.40 -9.28
C VAL A 6 14.94 3.96 -9.52
N SER A 7 14.13 3.42 -8.61
CA SER A 7 13.57 2.08 -8.77
C SER A 7 12.90 2.01 -10.15
N PRO A 8 13.21 1.02 -10.99
CA PRO A 8 12.55 0.88 -12.27
C PRO A 8 11.05 0.79 -11.98
N PHE A 9 10.28 1.71 -12.58
CA PHE A 9 8.83 1.60 -12.67
C PHE A 9 8.53 0.17 -13.08
N SER A 10 7.99 -0.64 -12.15
CA SER A 10 7.76 -2.05 -12.43
C SER A 10 6.81 -2.13 -13.63
N PRO A 11 7.22 -2.75 -14.76
CA PRO A 11 6.30 -2.99 -15.84
C PRO A 11 5.14 -3.83 -15.30
N PHE A 12 3.93 -3.51 -15.75
CA PHE A 12 2.71 -4.26 -15.48
C PHE A 12 3.00 -5.77 -15.41
N GLN A 13 2.64 -6.39 -14.28
CA GLN A 13 2.92 -7.81 -14.03
C GLN A 13 2.42 -8.68 -15.21
N PRO A 14 3.21 -9.64 -15.70
CA PRO A 14 2.76 -10.59 -16.70
C PRO A 14 1.58 -11.39 -16.17
N ARG A 15 0.59 -11.66 -17.04
CA ARG A 15 -0.56 -12.52 -16.76
C ARG A 15 -0.09 -13.82 -16.11
N ALA A 16 -0.59 -14.11 -14.90
CA ALA A 16 -0.52 -15.47 -14.38
C ALA A 16 -1.32 -16.37 -15.32
N ALA A 17 -0.65 -17.35 -15.95
CA ALA A 17 -1.27 -18.28 -16.88
C ALA A 17 -2.45 -18.99 -16.18
N GLY A 18 -3.66 -18.88 -16.74
CA GLY A 18 -4.86 -19.56 -16.24
C GLY A 18 -5.89 -18.70 -15.50
N GLN A 19 -5.66 -17.41 -15.26
CA GLN A 19 -6.71 -16.54 -14.69
C GLN A 19 -7.67 -16.00 -15.75
N ALA A 20 -8.98 -16.13 -15.48
CA ALA A 20 -10.02 -15.55 -16.32
C ALA A 20 -9.78 -14.03 -16.50
N PRO A 21 -9.87 -13.50 -17.73
CA PRO A 21 -9.59 -12.10 -18.02
C PRO A 21 -10.49 -11.12 -17.24
N SER A 22 -11.73 -11.52 -16.96
CA SER A 22 -12.67 -10.77 -16.13
C SER A 22 -12.15 -10.56 -14.70
N ARG A 23 -11.60 -11.59 -14.07
CA ARG A 23 -11.04 -11.50 -12.71
C ARG A 23 -9.88 -10.52 -12.64
N VAL A 24 -8.96 -10.59 -13.61
CA VAL A 24 -7.81 -9.68 -13.68
C VAL A 24 -8.28 -8.24 -13.84
N LEU A 25 -9.30 -7.99 -14.67
CA LEU A 25 -9.89 -6.67 -14.85
C LEU A 25 -10.45 -6.11 -13.53
N ILE A 26 -11.25 -6.90 -12.80
CA ILE A 26 -11.84 -6.48 -11.52
C ILE A 26 -10.75 -6.19 -10.47
N GLU A 27 -9.74 -7.05 -10.37
CA GLU A 27 -8.61 -6.82 -9.47
C GLU A 27 -7.86 -5.53 -9.81
N ASN A 28 -7.61 -5.27 -11.10
CA ASN A 28 -6.93 -4.06 -11.54
C ASN A 28 -7.78 -2.80 -11.29
N LEU A 29 -9.10 -2.87 -11.44
CA LEU A 29 -10.00 -1.76 -11.12
C LEU A 29 -9.98 -1.45 -9.61
N CYS A 30 -10.01 -2.49 -8.78
CA CYS A 30 -9.87 -2.35 -7.33
C CYS A 30 -8.54 -1.67 -6.96
N MET A 31 -7.41 -2.15 -7.51
CA MET A 31 -6.10 -1.55 -7.23
C MET A 31 -5.98 -0.11 -7.74
N LYS A 32 -6.64 0.24 -8.86
CA LYS A 32 -6.75 1.64 -9.30
C LYS A 32 -7.47 2.48 -8.25
N ALA A 33 -8.60 2.04 -7.73
CA ALA A 33 -9.33 2.76 -6.70
C ALA A 33 -8.49 2.96 -5.42
N VAL A 34 -7.79 1.92 -4.97
CA VAL A 34 -6.87 1.99 -3.82
C VAL A 34 -5.79 3.05 -4.05
N ASN A 35 -5.13 3.03 -5.21
CA ASN A 35 -4.09 4.00 -5.55
C ASN A 35 -4.65 5.43 -5.60
N GLN A 36 -5.89 5.61 -6.07
CA GLN A 36 -6.55 6.92 -6.04
C GLN A 36 -6.77 7.39 -4.60
N SER A 37 -7.30 6.54 -3.71
CA SER A 37 -7.49 6.88 -2.29
C SER A 37 -6.17 7.27 -1.60
N ILE A 38 -5.09 6.53 -1.86
CA ILE A 38 -3.75 6.85 -1.34
C ILE A 38 -3.29 8.24 -1.82
N GLY A 39 -3.46 8.55 -3.11
CA GLY A 39 -3.11 9.85 -3.69
C GLY A 39 -4.01 11.01 -3.25
N ARG A 40 -5.12 10.76 -2.54
CA ARG A 40 -5.91 11.79 -1.85
C ARG A 40 -5.47 11.99 -0.40
N ALA A 41 -4.99 10.93 0.25
CA ALA A 41 -4.54 10.96 1.64
C ALA A 41 -3.17 11.64 1.81
N ILE A 42 -2.24 11.42 0.87
CA ILE A 42 -0.89 12.01 0.90
C ILE A 42 -0.75 12.91 -0.32
N ARG A 43 -0.68 14.24 -0.12
CA ARG A 43 -0.72 15.21 -1.23
C ARG A 43 0.61 15.94 -1.42
N HIS A 44 1.35 16.19 -0.36
CA HIS A 44 2.65 16.87 -0.44
C HIS A 44 3.74 16.22 0.44
N GLN A 45 5.01 16.57 0.21
CA GLN A 45 6.15 15.95 0.91
C GLN A 45 6.13 16.04 2.44
N LYS A 46 5.47 17.06 3.00
CA LYS A 46 5.31 17.26 4.45
C LYS A 46 4.04 16.60 5.01
N ASP A 47 3.21 15.98 4.17
CA ASP A 47 1.97 15.34 4.61
C ASP A 47 2.31 13.97 5.18
N PHE A 48 1.63 13.62 6.25
CA PHE A 48 1.64 12.27 6.77
C PHE A 48 0.20 11.77 6.87
N ALA A 49 0.01 10.50 6.53
CA ALA A 49 -1.28 9.84 6.64
C ALA A 49 -1.04 8.41 7.13
N SER A 50 -2.02 7.89 7.87
CA SER A 50 -2.12 6.47 8.19
C SER A 50 -3.11 5.84 7.22
N ILE A 51 -2.71 4.75 6.56
CA ILE A 51 -3.57 4.02 5.62
C ILE A 51 -3.83 2.64 6.22
N LEU A 52 -5.10 2.29 6.39
CA LEU A 52 -5.51 0.99 6.91
C LEU A 52 -6.24 0.20 5.82
N LEU A 53 -5.64 -0.91 5.38
CA LEU A 53 -6.20 -1.80 4.36
C LEU A 53 -6.97 -2.94 5.04
N LEU A 54 -8.30 -2.85 5.07
CA LEU A 54 -9.18 -3.79 5.78
C LEU A 54 -9.68 -4.91 4.86
N ASP A 55 -8.78 -5.79 4.43
CA ASP A 55 -9.14 -6.98 3.65
C ASP A 55 -8.11 -8.10 3.82
N HIS A 56 -8.56 -9.33 4.09
CA HIS A 56 -7.68 -10.49 4.27
C HIS A 56 -6.83 -10.78 3.02
N ARG A 57 -7.29 -10.38 1.83
CA ARG A 57 -6.56 -10.60 0.57
C ARG A 57 -5.23 -9.86 0.54
N TYR A 58 -5.06 -8.79 1.30
CA TYR A 58 -3.76 -8.12 1.44
C TYR A 58 -2.73 -8.93 2.22
N ALA A 59 -3.13 -10.01 2.91
CA ALA A 59 -2.18 -10.99 3.45
C ALA A 59 -1.64 -11.95 2.39
N CYS A 60 -2.30 -12.04 1.22
CA CYS A 60 -1.88 -12.92 0.12
C CYS A 60 -0.83 -12.22 -0.77
N PRO A 61 0.31 -12.87 -1.08
CA PRO A 61 1.35 -12.27 -1.92
C PRO A 61 0.85 -11.79 -3.29
N ALA A 62 -0.12 -12.48 -3.88
CA ALA A 62 -0.67 -12.13 -5.20
C ALA A 62 -1.33 -10.75 -5.26
N ILE A 63 -1.98 -10.33 -4.18
CA ILE A 63 -2.62 -9.00 -4.08
C ILE A 63 -1.67 -8.01 -3.43
N PHE A 64 -0.94 -8.42 -2.38
CA PHE A 64 0.04 -7.57 -1.72
C PHE A 64 1.07 -7.02 -2.70
N ASN A 65 1.57 -7.84 -3.64
CA ASN A 65 2.54 -7.42 -4.64
C ASN A 65 2.00 -6.46 -5.71
N LYS A 66 0.68 -6.24 -5.78
CA LYS A 66 0.07 -5.22 -6.66
C LYS A 66 0.14 -3.82 -6.07
N LEU A 67 0.46 -3.69 -4.78
CA LEU A 67 0.71 -2.38 -4.17
C LEU A 67 2.03 -1.78 -4.68
N PRO A 68 2.11 -0.46 -4.86
CA PRO A 68 3.38 0.22 -5.18
C PRO A 68 4.48 -0.16 -4.18
N GLN A 69 5.71 -0.35 -4.65
CA GLN A 69 6.83 -0.81 -3.82
C GLN A 69 7.00 0.03 -2.54
N TRP A 70 6.96 1.35 -2.65
CA TRP A 70 7.13 2.27 -1.51
C TRP A 70 6.03 2.15 -0.43
N ILE A 71 4.83 1.69 -0.80
CA ILE A 71 3.77 1.35 0.15
C ILE A 71 4.04 -0.01 0.77
N ARG A 72 4.40 -1.02 -0.05
CA ARG A 72 4.66 -2.39 0.42
C ARG A 72 5.73 -2.44 1.50
N GLU A 73 6.84 -1.72 1.31
CA GLU A 73 7.95 -1.64 2.26
C GLU A 73 7.55 -1.10 3.64
N ARG A 74 6.45 -0.34 3.71
CA ARG A 74 5.94 0.27 4.95
C ARG A 74 4.65 -0.37 5.46
N THR A 75 4.10 -1.34 4.73
CA THR A 75 2.84 -2.00 5.09
C THR A 75 3.12 -3.18 6.00
N GLN A 76 2.38 -3.28 7.11
CA GLN A 76 2.45 -4.43 8.01
C GLN A 76 1.08 -5.13 8.04
N VAL A 77 1.08 -6.44 7.85
CA VAL A 77 -0.12 -7.26 8.04
C VAL A 77 -0.25 -7.58 9.52
N LYS A 78 -1.35 -7.15 10.14
CA LYS A 78 -1.67 -7.46 11.54
C LYS A 78 -2.89 -8.38 11.58
N PRO A 79 -2.88 -9.45 12.39
CA PRO A 79 -3.97 -10.42 12.44
C PRO A 79 -5.21 -9.90 13.19
N ALA A 80 -5.06 -8.84 13.99
CA ALA A 80 -6.11 -8.32 14.84
C ALA A 80 -6.10 -6.78 14.89
N PHE A 81 -7.25 -6.21 15.22
CA PHE A 81 -7.46 -4.77 15.31
C PHE A 81 -6.60 -4.12 16.40
N GLY A 82 -6.51 -4.70 17.59
CA GLY A 82 -5.82 -4.11 18.74
C GLY A 82 -4.36 -3.72 18.44
N PRO A 83 -3.50 -4.65 17.98
CA PRO A 83 -2.12 -4.32 17.59
C PRO A 83 -2.02 -3.29 16.45
N ALA A 84 -2.93 -3.34 15.48
CA ALA A 84 -2.96 -2.36 14.39
C ALA A 84 -3.30 -0.95 14.88
N PHE A 85 -4.28 -0.84 15.78
CA PHE A 85 -4.69 0.43 16.37
C PHE A 85 -3.62 1.02 17.29
N ALA A 86 -2.90 0.18 18.04
CA ALA A 86 -1.77 0.61 18.87
C ALA A 86 -0.64 1.26 18.03
N GLU A 87 -0.26 0.63 16.91
CA GLU A 87 0.73 1.19 15.98
C GLU A 87 0.25 2.50 15.34
N LEU A 88 -1.03 2.58 14.95
CA LEU A 88 -1.60 3.81 14.42
C LEU A 88 -1.50 4.97 15.42
N ARG A 89 -1.84 4.72 16.69
CA ARG A 89 -1.70 5.73 17.76
C ARG A 89 -0.24 6.13 17.98
N LYS A 90 0.69 5.17 17.94
CA LYS A 90 2.13 5.44 18.07
C LYS A 90 2.66 6.32 16.94
N PHE A 91 2.26 6.04 15.70
CA PHE A 91 2.63 6.84 14.54
C PHE A 91 2.16 8.29 14.66
N HIS A 92 0.89 8.51 15.03
CA HIS A 92 0.35 9.85 15.16
C HIS A 92 1.02 10.66 16.28
N ARG A 93 1.31 10.03 17.43
CA ARG A 93 2.04 10.69 18.53
C ARG A 93 3.45 11.10 18.12
N GLY A 94 4.22 10.17 17.56
CA GLY A 94 5.59 10.45 17.13
C GLY A 94 5.68 11.55 16.06
N LYS A 95 4.64 11.71 15.23
CA LYS A 95 4.56 12.79 14.25
C LYS A 95 4.14 14.13 14.85
N SER A 96 3.27 14.13 15.86
CA SER A 96 2.93 15.34 16.63
C SER A 96 4.14 15.89 17.42
N ASP A 97 5.01 15.01 17.93
CA ASP A 97 6.17 15.41 18.73
C ASP A 97 7.38 15.87 17.87
N THR A 98 7.35 15.65 16.55
CA THR A 98 8.42 16.04 15.61
C THR A 98 8.12 17.35 14.87
N LEU A 99 6.91 17.91 15.03
CA LEU A 99 6.52 19.23 14.53
C LEU A 99 6.70 20.29 15.61
#